data_AF-A7SJB6-F1
#
_entry.id   AF-A7SJB6-F1
#
_cell.length_a   1.000
_cell.length_b   1.000
_cell.length_c   1.000
_cell.angle_alpha   90.00
_cell.angle_beta   90.00
_cell.angle_gamma   90.00
#
_symmetry.space_group_name_H-M   'P 1'
#
loop_
_entity.id
_entity.type
_entity.pdbx_description
1 polymer ?
#
loop_
_entity_poly.entity_id
_entity_poly.type
_entity_poly.pdbx_seq_one_letter_code
_entity_poly.pdbx_strand_id
1 'polypeptide(L)'
;MYAEPLGGDWHHVCIKWTGTDGKWYFLVDGVKRGQGSDLSKDHTIPSPGKLVIGQIQKEMVGGFDASKSFVGVISRLNVWEEILSDETIEVLAQACGRETGNFVDWRE
;
A
#
# COMPACT_ATOMS: atom_id res chain seq x y z
N MET A 1 23.97 4.56 8.49
CA MET A 1 23.02 3.49 8.87
C MET A 1 21.64 4.06 8.67
N TYR A 2 20.90 3.58 7.67
CA TYR A 2 19.47 3.88 7.60
C TYR A 2 18.83 3.19 8.81
N ALA A 3 18.18 3.94 9.68
CA ALA A 3 17.40 3.32 10.75
C ALA A 3 16.39 2.37 10.10
N GLU A 4 16.31 1.13 10.54
CA GLU A 4 15.23 0.23 10.15
C GLU A 4 13.96 0.75 10.83
N PRO A 5 13.07 1.45 10.11
CA PRO A 5 11.97 2.18 10.75
C PRO A 5 10.94 1.24 11.40
N LEU A 6 11.03 -0.06 11.08
CA LEU A 6 10.11 -1.13 11.41
C LEU A 6 10.75 -2.24 12.27
N GLY A 7 12.00 -2.06 12.74
CA GLY A 7 12.61 -2.93 13.75
C GLY A 7 12.78 -4.42 13.41
N GLY A 8 12.54 -4.83 12.17
CA GLY A 8 12.57 -6.23 11.73
C GLY A 8 11.32 -7.05 12.06
N ASP A 9 10.33 -6.44 12.74
CA ASP A 9 9.06 -7.08 13.06
C ASP A 9 8.06 -6.99 11.89
N TRP A 10 7.05 -7.86 11.91
CA TRP A 10 5.94 -7.77 10.97
C TRP A 10 5.05 -6.60 11.32
N HIS A 11 4.77 -5.74 10.33
CA HIS A 11 3.84 -4.63 10.46
C HIS A 11 2.76 -4.72 9.39
N HIS A 12 1.52 -4.46 9.80
CA HIS A 12 0.42 -4.28 8.87
C HIS A 12 0.43 -2.82 8.39
N VAL A 13 0.58 -2.61 7.08
CA VAL A 13 0.63 -1.27 6.48
C VAL A 13 -0.55 -1.10 5.53
N CYS A 14 -1.31 -0.02 5.73
CA CYS A 14 -2.43 0.33 4.85
C CYS A 14 -2.30 1.79 4.38
N ILE A 15 -2.51 2.00 3.08
CA ILE A 15 -2.61 3.33 2.47
C ILE A 15 -3.98 3.44 1.83
N LYS A 16 -4.68 4.53 2.12
CA LYS A 16 -5.94 4.90 1.47
C LYS A 16 -5.77 6.17 0.68
N TRP A 17 -6.42 6.26 -0.48
CA TRP A 17 -6.41 7.47 -1.30
C TRP A 17 -7.70 7.60 -2.10
N THR A 18 -8.26 8.81 -2.14
CA THR A 18 -9.43 9.18 -2.96
C THR A 18 -9.04 10.15 -4.06
N GLY A 19 -9.37 9.82 -5.31
CA GLY A 19 -9.09 10.69 -6.45
C GLY A 19 -9.90 11.98 -6.52
N THR A 20 -11.08 12.01 -5.91
CA THR A 20 -12.00 13.16 -5.98
C THR A 20 -11.52 14.37 -5.18
N ASP A 21 -11.03 14.16 -3.96
CA ASP A 21 -10.56 15.23 -3.06
C ASP A 21 -9.09 15.09 -2.66
N GLY A 22 -8.40 14.06 -3.19
CA GLY A 22 -6.98 13.82 -2.91
C GLY A 22 -6.70 13.48 -1.45
N LYS A 23 -7.72 13.04 -0.68
CA LYS A 23 -7.51 12.63 0.70
C LYS A 23 -6.72 11.34 0.75
N TRP A 24 -5.75 11.29 1.64
CA TRP A 24 -4.97 10.10 1.87
C TRP A 24 -4.75 9.85 3.35
N TYR A 25 -4.56 8.58 3.69
CA TYR A 25 -4.28 8.12 5.04
C TYR A 25 -3.21 7.04 4.99
N PHE A 26 -2.28 7.08 5.94
CA PHE A 26 -1.25 6.08 6.14
C PHE A 26 -1.44 5.49 7.53
N LEU A 27 -1.67 4.18 7.59
CA LEU A 27 -1.92 3.44 8.82
C LEU A 27 -0.86 2.35 8.99
N VAL A 28 -0.37 2.20 10.22
CA VAL A 28 0.57 1.15 10.62
C VAL A 28 0.00 0.47 11.85
N ASP A 29 -0.16 -0.84 11.78
CA ASP A 29 -0.75 -1.70 12.81
C ASP A 29 -2.16 -1.23 13.22
N GLY A 30 -2.96 -0.87 12.23
CA GLY A 30 -4.32 -0.36 12.41
C GLY A 30 -4.39 1.10 12.86
N VAL A 31 -3.26 1.68 13.28
CA VAL A 31 -3.22 3.05 13.81
C VAL A 31 -2.83 4.04 12.72
N LYS A 32 -3.62 5.11 12.55
CA LYS A 32 -3.29 6.21 11.65
C LYS A 32 -1.99 6.92 12.07
N ARG A 33 -1.00 6.92 11.18
CA ARG A 33 0.31 7.56 11.34
C ARG A 33 0.50 8.81 10.48
N GLY A 34 -0.31 8.97 9.44
CA GLY A 34 -0.28 10.15 8.57
C GLY A 34 -1.60 10.35 7.82
N GLN A 35 -1.87 11.60 7.44
CA GLN A 35 -3.00 11.94 6.58
C GLN A 35 -2.75 13.28 5.88
N GLY A 36 -3.49 13.52 4.80
CA GLY A 36 -3.51 14.81 4.11
C GLY A 36 -4.64 14.88 3.09
N SER A 37 -4.68 16.00 2.37
CA SER A 37 -5.61 16.27 1.27
C SER A 37 -4.87 16.76 0.03
N ASP A 38 -5.59 16.94 -1.07
CA ASP A 38 -5.12 17.55 -2.32
C ASP A 38 -3.98 16.79 -3.03
N LEU A 39 -3.69 15.56 -2.62
CA LEU A 39 -2.75 14.67 -3.31
C LEU A 39 -3.41 14.15 -4.58
N SER A 40 -3.00 14.68 -5.74
CA SER A 40 -3.56 14.31 -7.05
C SER A 40 -5.09 14.40 -7.05
N LYS A 41 -5.62 15.53 -6.59
CA LYS A 41 -7.06 15.81 -6.63
C LYS A 41 -7.59 15.81 -8.07
N ASP A 42 -8.85 15.39 -8.24
CA ASP A 42 -9.54 15.25 -9.51
C ASP A 42 -8.83 14.29 -10.47
N HIS A 43 -8.18 13.26 -9.92
CA HIS A 43 -7.40 12.27 -10.68
C HIS A 43 -8.03 10.88 -10.64
N THR A 44 -7.94 10.17 -11.76
CA THR A 44 -8.28 8.76 -11.88
C THR A 44 -7.03 7.99 -12.28
N ILE A 45 -6.75 6.87 -11.62
CA ILE A 45 -5.61 6.01 -11.94
C ILE A 45 -5.79 5.49 -13.39
N PRO A 46 -4.86 5.78 -14.32
CA PRO A 46 -4.99 5.35 -15.70
C PRO A 46 -4.88 3.83 -15.88
N SER A 47 -5.53 3.32 -16.92
CA SER A 47 -5.46 1.91 -17.35
C SER A 47 -5.19 1.85 -18.87
N PRO A 48 -4.34 0.92 -19.36
CA PRO A 48 -3.68 -0.17 -18.63
C PRO A 48 -2.42 0.25 -17.87
N GLY A 49 -2.10 -0.49 -16.80
CA GLY A 49 -0.92 -0.26 -15.96
C GLY A 49 -0.19 -1.56 -15.59
N LYS A 50 0.93 -1.44 -14.86
CA LYS A 50 1.63 -2.56 -14.24
C LYS A 50 1.84 -2.28 -12.76
N LEU A 51 1.55 -3.28 -11.92
CA LEU A 51 1.94 -3.28 -10.52
C LEU A 51 3.31 -3.96 -10.39
N VAL A 52 4.27 -3.25 -9.80
CA VAL A 52 5.63 -3.76 -9.56
C VAL A 52 5.91 -3.70 -8.06
N ILE A 53 6.39 -4.80 -7.50
CA ILE A 53 6.76 -4.91 -6.08
C ILE A 53 8.28 -5.01 -5.98
N GLY A 54 8.84 -4.26 -5.04
CA GLY A 54 10.26 -4.30 -4.66
C GLY A 54 11.22 -3.53 -5.56
N GLN A 55 10.72 -2.78 -6.55
CA GLN A 55 11.52 -1.92 -7.41
C GLN A 55 10.78 -0.61 -7.70
N ILE A 56 11.53 0.45 -7.98
CA ILE A 56 10.96 1.68 -8.53
C ILE A 56 10.87 1.53 -10.05
N GLN A 57 9.65 1.57 -10.58
CA GLN A 57 9.42 1.55 -12.02
C GLN A 57 9.56 2.98 -12.59
N LYS A 58 10.57 3.20 -13.45
CA LYS A 58 10.72 4.47 -14.19
C LYS A 58 10.13 4.41 -15.59
N GLU A 59 9.99 3.21 -16.16
CA GLU A 59 9.50 2.98 -17.52
C GLU A 59 8.52 1.80 -17.54
N MET A 60 7.57 1.80 -18.48
CA MET A 60 6.54 0.75 -18.57
C MET A 60 7.14 -0.67 -18.74
N VAL A 61 8.36 -0.76 -19.25
CA VAL A 61 9.14 -2.00 -19.32
C VAL A 61 10.56 -1.70 -18.83
N GLY A 62 10.80 -1.84 -17.53
CA GLY A 62 12.13 -1.74 -16.93
C GLY A 62 12.41 -0.40 -16.25
N GLY A 63 13.64 0.11 -16.43
CA GLY A 63 14.13 1.26 -15.67
C GLY A 63 14.37 0.97 -14.18
N PHE A 64 14.47 -0.32 -13.80
CA PHE A 64 14.75 -0.73 -12.43
C PHE A 64 16.19 -0.42 -12.04
N ASP A 65 16.37 -0.07 -10.78
CA ASP A 65 17.66 0.30 -10.20
C ASP A 65 17.87 -0.57 -8.98
N ALA A 66 18.78 -1.55 -9.07
CA ALA A 66 19.04 -2.50 -8.00
C ALA A 66 19.41 -1.83 -6.67
N SER A 67 20.03 -0.63 -6.72
CA SER A 67 20.36 0.15 -5.52
C SER A 67 19.13 0.71 -4.79
N LYS A 68 17.96 0.69 -5.45
CA LYS A 68 16.67 1.14 -4.92
C LYS A 68 15.69 -0.01 -4.73
N SER A 69 16.20 -1.24 -4.69
CA SER A 69 15.40 -2.43 -4.47
C SER A 69 14.95 -2.52 -3.01
N PHE A 70 13.75 -3.06 -2.80
CA PHE A 70 13.32 -3.50 -1.48
C PHE A 70 14.05 -4.80 -1.13
N VAL A 71 14.60 -4.87 0.07
CA VAL A 71 15.20 -6.08 0.64
C VAL A 71 14.48 -6.39 1.95
N GLY A 72 13.71 -7.48 1.97
CA GLY A 72 12.87 -7.87 3.09
C GLY A 72 11.82 -8.89 2.67
N VAL A 73 10.77 -9.02 3.49
CA VAL A 73 9.66 -9.93 3.22
C VAL A 73 8.35 -9.14 3.14
N ILE A 74 7.53 -9.48 2.15
CA ILE A 74 6.17 -8.97 1.99
C ILE A 74 5.25 -10.18 1.97
N SER A 75 4.11 -10.07 2.64
CA SER A 75 3.04 -11.07 2.60
C SER A 75 1.70 -10.34 2.61
N ARG A 76 0.63 -11.03 2.19
CA ARG A 76 -0.75 -10.55 2.32
C ARG A 76 -1.03 -9.22 1.59
N LEU A 77 -0.35 -9.00 0.46
CA LEU A 77 -0.55 -7.80 -0.36
C LEU A 77 -1.92 -7.83 -1.05
N ASN A 78 -2.81 -6.93 -0.65
CA ASN A 78 -4.14 -6.80 -1.23
C ASN A 78 -4.40 -5.35 -1.67
N VAL A 79 -5.26 -5.19 -2.69
CA VAL A 79 -5.68 -3.89 -3.22
C VAL A 79 -7.18 -3.90 -3.45
N TRP A 80 -7.82 -2.79 -3.07
CA TRP A 80 -9.26 -2.57 -3.24
C TRP A 80 -9.51 -1.35 -4.14
N GLU A 81 -10.60 -1.39 -4.92
CA GLU A 81 -11.12 -0.26 -5.71
C GLU A 81 -11.94 0.73 -4.85
N GLU A 82 -12.09 0.44 -3.55
CA GLU A 82 -12.89 1.21 -2.61
C GLU A 82 -12.11 1.59 -1.35
N ILE A 83 -12.63 2.57 -0.62
CA ILE A 83 -12.07 3.03 0.65
C ILE A 83 -12.57 2.13 1.78
N LEU A 84 -11.67 1.33 2.35
CA LEU A 84 -11.96 0.57 3.56
C LEU A 84 -12.14 1.50 4.77
N SER A 85 -13.08 1.13 5.65
CA SER A 85 -13.30 1.83 6.91
C SER A 85 -12.09 1.66 7.85
N ASP A 86 -11.90 2.61 8.78
CA ASP A 86 -10.83 2.51 9.79
C ASP A 86 -11.01 1.24 10.64
N GLU A 87 -12.24 0.90 11.03
CA GLU A 87 -12.58 -0.31 11.78
C GLU A 87 -12.21 -1.60 11.03
N THR A 88 -12.48 -1.66 9.73
CA THR A 88 -12.05 -2.79 8.90
C THR A 88 -10.53 -2.94 8.90
N ILE A 89 -9.79 -1.84 8.77
CA ILE A 89 -8.33 -1.85 8.75
C ILE A 89 -7.74 -2.24 10.11
N GLU A 90 -8.35 -1.80 11.20
CA GLU A 90 -7.98 -2.20 12.56
C GLU A 90 -8.14 -3.71 12.77
N VAL A 91 -9.24 -4.30 12.29
CA VAL A 91 -9.46 -5.75 12.33
C VAL A 91 -8.40 -6.50 11.50
N LEU A 92 -8.13 -6.02 10.28
CA LEU A 92 -7.10 -6.60 9.41
C LEU A 92 -5.69 -6.53 10.02
N ALA A 93 -5.41 -5.53 10.84
CA ALA A 93 -4.11 -5.38 11.49
C ALA A 93 -3.89 -6.37 12.65
N GLN A 94 -4.96 -6.88 13.27
CA GLN A 94 -4.87 -7.71 14.47
C GLN A 94 -4.90 -9.21 14.20
N ALA A 95 -5.39 -9.62 13.03
CA ALA A 95 -5.60 -11.03 12.73
C ALA A 95 -5.05 -11.39 11.35
N CYS A 96 -4.48 -12.60 11.25
CA CYS A 96 -4.27 -13.26 9.97
C CYS A 96 -5.66 -13.65 9.43
N GLY A 97 -6.14 -12.92 8.41
CA GLY A 97 -7.46 -13.12 7.83
C GLY A 97 -7.41 -13.77 6.45
N ARG A 98 -8.59 -13.99 5.86
CA ARG A 98 -8.75 -14.12 4.41
C ARG A 98 -9.21 -12.77 3.88
N GLU A 99 -8.34 -11.77 3.96
CA GLU A 99 -8.52 -10.55 3.19
C GLU A 99 -8.57 -10.89 1.70
N THR A 100 -9.60 -10.42 1.02
CA THR A 100 -9.75 -10.60 -0.42
C THR A 100 -9.92 -9.23 -1.04
N GLY A 101 -8.83 -8.66 -1.54
CA GLY A 101 -8.88 -7.46 -2.36
C GLY A 101 -9.69 -7.70 -3.64
N ASN A 102 -10.57 -6.77 -4.01
CA ASN A 102 -11.35 -6.90 -5.24
C ASN A 102 -10.55 -6.51 -6.50
N PHE A 103 -9.36 -5.90 -6.34
CA PHE A 103 -8.45 -5.57 -7.44
C PHE A 103 -7.20 -6.46 -7.45
N VAL A 104 -6.54 -6.64 -6.30
CA VAL A 104 -5.44 -7.59 -6.11
C VAL A 104 -5.73 -8.41 -4.86
N ASP A 105 -5.71 -9.73 -5.02
CA ASP A 105 -6.04 -10.72 -4.00
C ASP A 105 -4.82 -11.61 -3.73
N TRP A 106 -4.29 -11.56 -2.51
CA TRP A 106 -3.23 -12.47 -2.09
C TRP A 106 -3.83 -13.82 -1.67
N ARG A 107 -3.76 -14.80 -2.56
CA ARG A 107 -4.26 -16.15 -2.29
C ARG A 107 -3.19 -16.98 -1.58
N GLU A 108 -3.59 -17.65 -0.50
CA GLU A 108 -2.81 -18.69 0.17
C GLU A 108 -2.77 -20.00 -0.63
#